data_AF-A0A945FAG4-F1
#
_entry.id   AF-A0A945FAG4-F1
#
_cell.length_a   1.000
_cell.length_b   1.000
_cell.length_c   1.000
_cell.angle_alpha   90.00
_cell.angle_beta   90.00
_cell.angle_gamma   90.00
#
_symmetry.space_group_name_H-M   'P 1'
#
loop_
_entity.id
_entity.type
_entity.pdbx_description
1 polymer ?
#
loop_
_entity_poly.entity_id
_entity_poly.type
_entity_poly.pdbx_seq_one_letter_code
_entity_poly.pdbx_strand_id
1 'polypeptide(L)'
;MKAFFQTDENINNLITRVLLGIVMFPHGAQKLLGWFGGYGFEGTLGFFTNQMGMPMIIAILVILGESLGALGLITGFLTRFCAAGTLIIMAGAAVMAHTPNGFFMNWSGKQGGEGFEYHILAIALCLPLLISGGGRFSADGFIVKRFFSFSGEKPADAN
;
A
#
# COMPACT_ATOMS: atom_id res chain seq x y z
N MET A 1 -8.88 9.81 16.51
CA MET A 1 -9.71 9.82 15.28
C MET A 1 -9.31 10.92 14.30
N LYS A 2 -9.24 12.20 14.67
CA LYS A 2 -8.89 13.30 13.73
C LYS A 2 -7.58 13.05 12.96
N ALA A 3 -6.52 12.60 13.63
CA ALA A 3 -5.19 12.45 13.03
C ALA A 3 -5.10 11.46 11.85
N PHE A 4 -5.91 10.40 11.80
CA PHE A 4 -5.83 9.39 10.73
C PHE A 4 -6.49 9.83 9.43
N PHE A 5 -7.55 10.62 9.53
CA PHE A 5 -8.33 11.11 8.38
C PHE A 5 -7.91 12.52 7.95
N GLN A 6 -7.11 13.22 8.76
CA GLN A 6 -6.56 14.52 8.40
C GLN A 6 -5.62 14.41 7.18
N THR A 7 -5.90 15.28 6.22
CA THR A 7 -5.18 15.37 4.97
C THR A 7 -5.10 16.81 4.50
N ASP A 8 -4.02 17.15 3.81
CA ASP A 8 -3.98 18.38 3.02
C ASP A 8 -4.90 18.28 1.78
N GLU A 9 -5.15 19.40 1.11
CA GLU A 9 -5.99 19.47 -0.08
C GLU A 9 -5.19 19.34 -1.40
N ASN A 10 -3.91 18.94 -1.33
CA ASN A 10 -3.01 18.91 -2.49
C ASN A 10 -3.35 17.77 -3.47
N ILE A 11 -3.46 18.10 -4.75
CA ILE A 11 -3.74 17.13 -5.83
C ILE A 11 -2.62 16.10 -6.00
N ASN A 12 -1.39 16.42 -5.60
CA ASN A 12 -0.25 15.50 -5.67
C ASN A 12 -0.51 14.20 -4.89
N ASN A 13 -1.28 14.28 -3.81
CA ASN A 13 -1.60 13.10 -3.01
C ASN A 13 -2.59 12.17 -3.71
N LEU A 14 -3.52 12.72 -4.51
CA LEU A 14 -4.38 11.91 -5.39
C LEU A 14 -3.52 11.13 -6.41
N ILE A 15 -2.63 11.84 -7.10
CA ILE A 15 -1.78 11.22 -8.14
C ILE A 15 -0.90 10.14 -7.51
N THR A 16 -0.22 10.47 -6.41
CA THR A 16 0.68 9.55 -5.70
C THR A 16 -0.05 8.29 -5.23
N ARG A 17 -1.18 8.43 -4.52
CA ARG A 17 -1.89 7.27 -3.97
C ARG A 17 -2.57 6.42 -5.03
N VAL A 18 -3.13 7.02 -6.08
CA VAL A 18 -3.80 6.27 -7.14
C VAL A 18 -2.78 5.50 -7.96
N LEU A 19 -1.66 6.11 -8.35
CA LEU A 19 -0.63 5.42 -9.09
C LEU A 19 0.02 4.30 -8.26
N LEU A 20 0.39 4.59 -7.00
CA LEU A 20 0.90 3.55 -6.10
C LEU A 20 -0.12 2.42 -5.93
N GLY A 21 -1.38 2.75 -5.67
CA GLY A 21 -2.45 1.78 -5.49
C GLY A 21 -2.72 0.92 -6.74
N ILE A 22 -2.73 1.52 -7.94
CA ILE A 22 -2.89 0.79 -9.21
C ILE A 22 -1.75 -0.20 -9.44
N VAL A 23 -0.51 0.22 -9.15
CA VAL A 23 0.66 -0.66 -9.31
C VAL A 23 0.65 -1.77 -8.25
N MET A 24 0.25 -1.48 -7.01
CA MET A 24 0.14 -2.48 -5.94
C MET A 24 -1.04 -3.44 -6.10
N PHE A 25 -2.12 -3.02 -6.75
CA PHE A 25 -3.36 -3.79 -6.85
C PHE A 25 -3.18 -5.17 -7.50
N PRO A 26 -2.48 -5.35 -8.64
CA PRO A 26 -2.20 -6.66 -9.20
C PRO A 26 -1.51 -7.61 -8.23
N HIS A 27 -0.56 -7.12 -7.43
CA HIS A 27 0.15 -7.96 -6.48
C HIS A 27 -0.73 -8.44 -5.32
N GLY A 28 -1.62 -7.58 -4.82
CA GLY A 28 -2.64 -7.99 -3.86
C GLY A 28 -3.65 -8.98 -4.47
N ALA A 29 -4.14 -8.68 -5.67
CA ALA A 29 -5.10 -9.53 -6.38
C ALA A 29 -4.52 -10.92 -6.73
N GLN A 30 -3.23 -11.00 -7.07
CA GLN A 30 -2.52 -12.27 -7.24
C GLN A 30 -2.55 -13.10 -5.95
N LYS A 31 -2.26 -12.45 -4.82
CA LYS A 31 -2.15 -13.11 -3.52
C LYS A 31 -3.50 -13.52 -2.92
N LEU A 32 -4.53 -12.68 -3.06
CA LEU A 32 -5.83 -12.93 -2.45
C LEU A 32 -6.78 -13.70 -3.38
N LEU A 33 -6.82 -13.33 -4.67
CA LEU A 33 -7.84 -13.79 -5.61
C LEU A 33 -7.29 -14.73 -6.70
N GLY A 34 -5.97 -14.86 -6.82
CA GLY A 34 -5.33 -15.66 -7.87
C GLY A 34 -5.43 -15.02 -9.26
N TRP A 35 -5.73 -13.72 -9.32
CA TRP A 35 -5.77 -12.99 -10.59
C TRP A 35 -4.37 -12.91 -11.20
N PHE A 36 -4.30 -12.63 -12.51
CA PHE A 36 -3.03 -12.45 -13.22
C PHE A 36 -2.06 -13.63 -13.07
N GLY A 37 -2.59 -14.86 -12.98
CA GLY A 37 -1.81 -16.08 -12.79
C GLY A 37 -1.20 -16.24 -11.39
N GLY A 38 -1.70 -15.51 -10.39
CA GLY A 38 -1.27 -15.64 -8.99
C GLY A 38 -1.78 -16.90 -8.31
N TYR A 39 -1.19 -17.23 -7.15
CA TYR A 39 -1.51 -18.45 -6.40
C TYR A 39 -2.85 -18.41 -5.65
N GLY A 40 -3.47 -17.23 -5.53
CA GLY A 40 -4.66 -17.05 -4.69
C GLY A 40 -4.38 -17.23 -3.21
N PHE A 41 -5.40 -17.07 -2.38
CA PHE A 41 -5.23 -17.01 -0.92
C PHE A 41 -4.57 -18.27 -0.35
N GLU A 42 -5.11 -19.45 -0.64
CA GLU A 42 -4.59 -20.71 -0.10
C GLU A 42 -3.17 -21.02 -0.59
N GLY A 43 -2.91 -20.82 -1.89
CA GLY A 43 -1.59 -21.06 -2.47
C GLY A 43 -0.54 -20.08 -1.94
N THR A 44 -0.90 -18.80 -1.80
CA THR A 44 -0.01 -17.78 -1.24
C THR A 44 0.25 -18.01 0.24
N LEU A 45 -0.79 -18.33 1.01
CA LEU A 45 -0.65 -18.65 2.43
C LEU A 45 0.27 -19.85 2.62
N GLY A 46 0.06 -20.93 1.87
CA GLY A 46 0.92 -22.11 1.89
C GLY A 46 2.36 -21.81 1.48
N PHE A 47 2.58 -20.97 0.47
CA PHE A 47 3.92 -20.53 0.09
C PHE A 47 4.61 -19.77 1.24
N PHE A 48 3.94 -18.77 1.81
CA PHE A 48 4.51 -17.98 2.92
C PHE A 48 4.78 -18.81 4.17
N THR A 49 3.86 -19.69 4.58
CA THR A 49 4.07 -20.48 5.80
C THR A 49 5.04 -21.62 5.60
N ASN A 50 4.93 -22.36 4.50
CA ASN A 50 5.65 -23.63 4.34
C ASN A 50 7.00 -23.46 3.64
N GLN A 51 7.13 -22.51 2.70
CA GLN A 51 8.38 -22.29 1.97
C GLN A 51 9.20 -21.15 2.59
N MET A 52 8.55 -20.05 2.98
CA MET A 52 9.24 -18.92 3.62
C MET A 52 9.29 -19.01 5.16
N GLY A 53 8.61 -19.99 5.78
CA GLY A 53 8.60 -20.17 7.23
C GLY A 53 7.92 -19.03 8.00
N MET A 54 7.08 -18.23 7.33
CA MET A 54 6.43 -17.08 7.92
C MET A 54 5.33 -17.53 8.91
N PRO A 55 5.23 -16.91 10.10
CA PRO A 55 4.09 -17.17 10.98
C PRO A 55 2.78 -16.88 10.27
N MET A 56 1.80 -17.79 10.39
CA MET A 56 0.52 -17.72 9.65
C MET A 56 -0.18 -16.36 9.79
N ILE A 57 -0.16 -15.77 10.99
CA ILE A 57 -0.77 -14.46 11.22
C ILE A 57 -0.10 -13.35 10.39
N ILE A 58 1.23 -13.39 10.26
CA ILE A 58 1.97 -12.42 9.45
C ILE A 58 1.68 -12.63 7.96
N ALA A 59 1.62 -13.88 7.51
CA ALA A 59 1.27 -14.21 6.13
C ALA A 59 -0.12 -13.68 5.74
N ILE A 60 -1.12 -13.89 6.60
CA ILE A 60 -2.47 -13.36 6.40
C ILE A 60 -2.45 -11.82 6.37
N LEU A 61 -1.73 -11.19 7.29
CA LEU A 61 -1.61 -9.73 7.33
C LEU A 61 -0.94 -9.15 6.07
N VAL A 62 0.05 -9.83 5.50
CA VAL A 62 0.67 -9.42 4.23
C VAL A 62 -0.34 -9.53 3.08
N ILE A 63 -1.04 -10.66 2.96
CA ILE A 63 -2.03 -10.87 1.88
C ILE A 63 -3.14 -9.82 1.94
N LEU A 64 -3.73 -9.62 3.12
CA LEU A 64 -4.80 -8.66 3.31
C LEU A 64 -4.29 -7.21 3.21
N GLY A 65 -3.13 -6.92 3.78
CA GLY A 65 -2.53 -5.60 3.78
C GLY A 65 -2.19 -5.12 2.38
N GLU A 66 -1.70 -6.00 1.51
CA GLU A 66 -1.38 -5.64 0.12
C GLU A 66 -2.65 -5.48 -0.73
N SER A 67 -3.64 -6.35 -0.53
CA SER A 67 -4.90 -6.33 -1.28
C SER A 67 -5.80 -5.16 -0.88
N LEU A 68 -6.14 -5.08 0.41
CA LEU A 68 -7.01 -4.04 0.94
C LEU A 68 -6.27 -2.71 1.05
N GLY A 69 -4.95 -2.72 1.27
CA GLY A 69 -4.14 -1.51 1.26
C GLY A 69 -4.11 -0.85 -0.12
N ALA A 70 -3.96 -1.62 -1.20
CA ALA A 70 -4.03 -1.07 -2.55
C ALA A 70 -5.40 -0.42 -2.84
N LEU A 71 -6.49 -1.08 -2.46
CA LEU A 71 -7.84 -0.51 -2.59
C LEU A 71 -8.01 0.75 -1.75
N GLY A 72 -7.56 0.73 -0.49
CA GLY A 72 -7.59 1.90 0.40
C GLY A 72 -6.79 3.08 -0.14
N LEU A 73 -5.64 2.85 -0.77
CA LEU A 73 -4.87 3.90 -1.46
C LEU A 73 -5.63 4.47 -2.67
N ILE A 74 -6.21 3.61 -3.51
CA ILE A 74 -6.99 4.04 -4.70
C ILE A 74 -8.21 4.88 -4.29
N THR A 75 -8.93 4.48 -3.24
CA THR A 75 -10.10 5.23 -2.75
C THR A 75 -9.71 6.40 -1.85
N GLY A 76 -8.50 6.41 -1.30
CA GLY A 76 -8.06 7.34 -0.26
C GLY A 76 -8.82 7.11 1.05
N PHE A 77 -9.07 5.84 1.41
CA PHE A 77 -9.66 5.46 2.69
C PHE A 77 -8.57 4.93 3.61
N LEU A 78 -8.44 5.53 4.80
CA LEU A 78 -7.35 5.28 5.75
C LEU A 78 -5.97 5.39 5.09
N THR A 79 -5.75 6.44 4.29
CA THR A 79 -4.61 6.58 3.40
C THR A 79 -3.27 6.41 4.12
N ARG A 80 -3.10 7.03 5.29
CA ARG A 80 -1.86 6.91 6.09
C ARG A 80 -1.63 5.48 6.56
N PHE A 81 -2.69 4.78 6.97
CA PHE A 81 -2.60 3.39 7.41
C PHE A 81 -2.26 2.46 6.24
N CYS A 82 -2.92 2.62 5.09
CA CYS A 82 -2.64 1.83 3.90
C CYS A 82 -1.22 2.10 3.35
N ALA A 83 -0.75 3.35 3.39
CA ALA A 83 0.63 3.70 3.02
C ALA A 83 1.65 3.10 4.00
N ALA A 84 1.38 3.12 5.31
CA ALA A 84 2.25 2.50 6.31
C ALA A 84 2.36 0.98 6.11
N GLY A 85 1.21 0.32 5.90
CA GLY A 85 1.16 -1.11 5.63
C GLY A 85 1.91 -1.48 4.35
N THR A 86 1.68 -0.72 3.27
CA THR A 86 2.40 -0.91 1.99
C THR A 86 3.90 -0.74 2.16
N LEU A 87 4.34 0.29 2.88
CA LEU A 87 5.76 0.53 3.18
C LEU A 87 6.38 -0.67 3.91
N ILE A 88 5.73 -1.17 4.96
CA ILE A 88 6.23 -2.31 5.75
C ILE A 88 6.32 -3.57 4.88
N ILE A 89 5.28 -3.84 4.08
CA ILE A 89 5.24 -4.99 3.18
C ILE A 89 6.34 -4.90 2.12
N MET A 90 6.52 -3.74 1.49
CA MET A 90 7.57 -3.53 0.48
C MET A 90 8.98 -3.61 1.09
N ALA A 91 9.19 -3.09 2.29
CA ALA A 91 10.46 -3.23 3.00
C ALA A 91 10.76 -4.69 3.35
N GLY A 92 9.76 -5.42 3.85
CA GLY A 92 9.87 -6.85 4.14
C GLY A 92 10.18 -7.67 2.89
N ALA A 93 9.46 -7.44 1.79
CA ALA A 93 9.70 -8.11 0.52
C ALA A 93 11.12 -7.82 -0.02
N ALA A 94 11.56 -6.56 0.01
CA ALA A 94 12.91 -6.18 -0.41
C ALA A 94 13.99 -6.95 0.35
N VAL A 95 13.90 -6.98 1.69
CA VAL A 95 14.91 -7.61 2.55
C VAL A 95 14.84 -9.14 2.47
N MET A 96 13.64 -9.72 2.55
CA MET A 96 13.47 -11.16 2.73
C MET A 96 13.52 -11.94 1.42
N ALA A 97 13.07 -11.35 0.30
CA ALA A 97 12.90 -12.07 -0.96
C ALA A 97 13.78 -11.56 -2.12
N HIS A 98 14.14 -10.27 -2.12
CA HIS A 98 14.77 -9.64 -3.29
C HIS A 98 16.24 -9.25 -3.12
N THR A 99 16.72 -9.05 -1.89
CA THR A 99 18.13 -8.70 -1.60
C THR A 99 19.13 -9.70 -2.20
N PRO A 100 18.91 -11.03 -2.18
CA PRO A 100 19.84 -11.99 -2.81
C PRO A 100 20.00 -11.81 -4.33
N ASN A 101 19.03 -11.19 -5.01
CA ASN A 101 19.07 -10.95 -6.46
C ASN A 101 19.72 -9.60 -6.81
N GLY A 102 20.17 -8.81 -5.82
CA GLY A 102 20.81 -7.52 -6.06
C GLY A 102 19.82 -6.39 -6.38
N PHE A 103 20.35 -5.28 -6.88
CA PHE A 103 19.58 -4.04 -7.06
C PHE A 103 18.58 -4.12 -8.22
N PHE A 104 19.05 -4.52 -9.41
CA PHE A 104 18.30 -4.38 -10.66
C PHE A 104 17.20 -5.42 -10.84
N MET A 105 16.04 -4.99 -11.35
CA MET A 105 15.00 -5.92 -11.80
C MET A 105 15.51 -6.83 -12.93
N ASN A 106 14.93 -8.01 -13.04
CA ASN A 106 15.31 -9.05 -14.00
C ASN A 106 14.66 -8.85 -15.38
N TRP A 107 14.75 -7.65 -15.94
CA TRP A 107 14.12 -7.30 -17.22
C TRP A 107 14.53 -8.21 -18.39
N SER A 108 15.74 -8.77 -18.34
CA SER A 108 16.28 -9.65 -19.40
C SER A 108 16.11 -11.15 -19.12
N GLY A 109 15.55 -11.53 -17.97
CA GLY A 109 15.40 -12.93 -17.56
C GLY A 109 16.71 -13.68 -17.25
N LYS A 110 17.83 -12.96 -17.10
CA LYS A 110 19.17 -13.56 -16.88
C LYS A 110 19.52 -13.75 -15.39
N GLN A 111 18.73 -13.19 -14.49
CA GLN A 111 18.90 -13.32 -13.04
C GLN A 111 18.01 -14.47 -12.51
N GLY A 112 18.36 -15.03 -11.35
CA GLY A 112 17.56 -16.07 -10.70
C GLY A 112 16.23 -15.58 -10.12
N GLY A 113 16.07 -14.27 -9.97
CA GLY A 113 14.86 -13.61 -9.49
C GLY A 113 14.95 -12.10 -9.67
N GLU A 114 13.89 -11.38 -9.27
CA GLU A 114 13.83 -9.93 -9.36
C GLU A 114 14.67 -9.25 -8.28
N GLY A 115 15.36 -8.15 -8.63
CA GLY A 115 16.02 -7.27 -7.67
C GLY A 115 15.04 -6.42 -6.84
N PHE A 116 15.57 -5.54 -5.99
CA PHE A 116 14.78 -4.73 -5.05
C PHE A 116 14.53 -3.27 -5.49
N GLU A 117 14.98 -2.84 -6.67
CA GLU A 117 14.78 -1.48 -7.22
C GLU A 117 13.33 -0.99 -7.15
N TYR A 118 12.37 -1.83 -7.56
CA TYR A 118 10.93 -1.52 -7.53
C TYR A 118 10.43 -1.19 -6.11
N HIS A 119 10.90 -1.94 -5.10
CA HIS A 119 10.45 -1.80 -3.72
C HIS A 119 10.86 -0.45 -3.13
N ILE A 120 12.05 0.06 -3.49
CA ILE A 120 12.52 1.37 -3.07
C ILE A 120 11.60 2.47 -3.59
N LEU A 121 11.19 2.39 -4.86
CA LEU A 121 10.26 3.36 -5.45
C LEU A 121 8.89 3.32 -4.77
N ALA A 122 8.35 2.12 -4.53
CA ALA A 122 7.08 1.97 -3.82
C ALA A 122 7.14 2.55 -2.39
N ILE A 123 8.23 2.29 -1.65
CA ILE A 123 8.48 2.87 -0.32
C ILE A 123 8.55 4.39 -0.40
N ALA A 124 9.29 4.93 -1.38
CA ALA A 124 9.44 6.37 -1.55
C ALA A 124 8.09 7.07 -1.79
N LEU A 125 7.19 6.46 -2.56
CA LEU A 125 5.83 6.98 -2.79
C LEU A 125 4.92 6.88 -1.56
N CYS A 126 5.21 5.98 -0.62
CA CYS A 126 4.48 5.92 0.65
C CYS A 126 4.78 7.12 1.55
N LEU A 127 6.01 7.67 1.51
CA LEU A 127 6.46 8.71 2.45
C LEU A 127 5.63 10.01 2.35
N PRO A 128 5.36 10.59 1.16
CA PRO A 128 4.49 11.76 1.05
C PRO A 128 3.10 11.49 1.61
N LEU A 129 2.51 10.32 1.34
CA LEU A 129 1.17 9.96 1.82
C LEU A 129 1.11 9.79 3.33
N LEU A 130 2.20 9.31 3.95
CA LEU A 130 2.33 9.23 5.40
C LEU A 130 2.41 10.60 6.07
N ILE A 131 2.96 11.61 5.39
CA ILE A 131 3.11 12.98 5.90
C ILE A 131 1.84 13.79 5.64
N SER A 132 1.34 13.75 4.42
CA SER A 132 0.30 14.63 3.89
C SER A 132 -1.12 14.07 3.91
N GLY A 133 -1.30 12.73 3.90
CA GLY A 133 -2.61 12.10 3.81
C GLY A 133 -3.11 11.84 2.37
N GLY A 134 -4.43 11.72 2.20
CA GLY A 134 -5.07 11.28 0.94
C GLY A 134 -5.42 12.35 -0.11
N GLY A 135 -5.21 13.62 0.19
CA GLY A 135 -5.61 14.75 -0.65
C GLY A 135 -7.11 15.05 -0.64
N ARG A 136 -7.48 16.15 -1.31
CA ARG A 136 -8.87 16.64 -1.47
C ARG A 136 -9.90 15.60 -1.92
N PHE A 137 -9.48 14.69 -2.80
CA PHE A 137 -10.36 13.70 -3.45
C PHE A 137 -10.34 12.33 -2.76
N SER A 138 -9.93 12.26 -1.49
CA SER A 138 -9.92 11.04 -0.70
C SER A 138 -11.23 10.83 0.06
N ALA A 139 -11.56 9.57 0.32
CA ALA A 139 -12.62 9.22 1.27
C ALA A 139 -12.33 9.81 2.67
N ASP A 140 -11.05 9.87 3.07
CA ASP A 140 -10.60 10.52 4.31
C ASP A 140 -11.06 11.99 4.38
N GLY A 141 -10.78 12.76 3.32
CA GLY A 141 -11.20 14.16 3.22
C GLY A 141 -12.72 14.34 3.23
N PHE A 142 -13.47 13.43 2.59
CA PHE A 142 -14.93 13.44 2.62
C PHE A 142 -15.48 13.20 4.03
N ILE A 143 -14.92 12.22 4.75
CA ILE A 143 -15.28 11.90 6.14
C ILE A 143 -15.02 13.11 7.04
N VAL A 144 -13.84 13.74 6.95
CA VAL A 144 -13.50 14.94 7.74
C VAL A 144 -14.50 16.06 7.48
N LYS A 145 -14.77 16.41 6.21
CA LYS A 145 -15.72 17.49 5.87
C LYS A 145 -17.12 17.21 6.41
N ARG A 146 -17.59 15.96 6.32
CA ARG A 146 -18.94 15.57 6.76
C ARG A 146 -19.09 15.51 8.28
N PHE A 147 -18.06 15.13 9.03
CA PHE A 147 -18.10 15.09 10.49
C PHE A 147 -17.93 16.48 11.12
N PHE A 148 -17.06 17.34 10.57
CA PHE A 148 -16.83 18.68 11.13
C PHE A 148 -17.87 19.71 10.72
N SER A 149 -18.51 19.55 9.56
CA SER A 149 -19.68 20.36 9.21
C SER A 149 -20.87 20.16 10.16
N PHE A 150 -20.96 19.01 10.86
CA PHE A 150 -22.03 18.70 11.81
C PHE A 150 -21.75 19.19 13.23
N SER A 151 -20.49 19.45 13.58
CA SER A 151 -20.09 19.90 14.92
C SER A 151 -20.07 21.43 15.06
N GLY A 152 -20.32 22.18 13.98
CA GLY A 152 -20.25 23.65 13.96
C GLY A 152 -18.81 24.21 14.06
N GLU A 153 -17.81 23.34 14.20
CA GLU A 153 -16.40 23.70 14.13
C GLU A 153 -16.01 23.87 12.65
N LYS A 154 -15.67 25.10 12.24
CA LYS A 154 -15.00 25.31 10.94
C LYS A 154 -13.65 24.57 10.96
N PRO A 155 -13.28 23.85 9.88
CA PRO A 155 -11.94 23.29 9.76
C PRO A 155 -10.91 24.42 9.80
N ALA A 156 -9.83 24.22 10.55
CA ALA A 156 -8.86 25.24 10.95
C ALA A 156 -7.96 25.76 9.79
N ASP A 157 -8.15 25.23 8.59
CA ASP A 157 -7.28 25.38 7.42
C ASP A 157 -8.03 25.86 6.17
N ALA A 158 -9.22 26.45 6.32
CA ALA A 158 -9.88 27.18 5.23
C ALA A 158 -9.26 28.59 5.06
N ASN A 159 -8.03 28.67 4.52
CA ASN A 159 -7.46 29.85 3.88
C ASN A 159 -6.73 29.45 2.60
#